data_AF-A0A2E7M6B2-F1
#
_entry.id   AF-A0A2E7M6B2-F1
#
_cell.length_a   1.000
_cell.length_b   1.000
_cell.length_c   1.000
_cell.angle_alpha   90.00
_cell.angle_beta   90.00
_cell.angle_gamma   90.00
#
_symmetry.space_group_name_H-M   'P 1'
#
loop_
_entity.id
_entity.type
_entity.pdbx_description
1 polymer ?
#
loop_
_entity_poly.entity_id
_entity_poly.type
_entity_poly.pdbx_seq_one_letter_code
_entity_poly.pdbx_strand_id
1 'polypeptide(L)'
;MERARCQQSRRWWIWGSVFGGVGVLLGAFGAHGLKSSPTVIADPGLLDTWETAARYQLVHSLALLAVAAHPRSPRWSGRLFVLGTCVFSGSLYLLVLTGVRWLGAITPLGGLALCAGWGVLAVASWRMPGARPEGSRGSTAAELDAVEDEGRSPEA
;
A
#
# COMPACT_ATOMS: atom_id res chain seq x y z
N MET A 1 -15.46 19.10 3.83
CA MET A 1 -14.79 17.82 4.21
C MET A 1 -14.28 17.00 3.01
N GLU A 2 -14.93 17.04 1.85
CA GLU A 2 -14.49 16.26 0.65
C GLU A 2 -13.13 16.69 0.09
N ARG A 3 -12.84 17.99 0.01
CA ARG A 3 -11.54 18.50 -0.45
C ARG A 3 -10.35 17.98 0.38
N ALA A 4 -10.54 17.83 1.69
CA ALA A 4 -9.52 17.29 2.59
C ALA A 4 -9.24 15.79 2.33
N ARG A 5 -10.28 15.02 1.97
CA ARG A 5 -10.15 13.61 1.59
C ARG A 5 -9.43 13.44 0.24
N CYS A 6 -9.78 14.24 -0.76
CA CYS A 6 -9.08 14.25 -2.05
C CYS A 6 -7.60 14.66 -1.91
N GLN A 7 -7.30 15.67 -1.09
CA GLN A 7 -5.90 16.06 -0.82
C GLN A 7 -5.12 15.00 -0.05
N GLN A 8 -5.75 14.29 0.89
CA GLN A 8 -5.12 13.22 1.66
C GLN A 8 -4.78 12.02 0.77
N SER A 9 -5.71 11.58 -0.09
CA SER A 9 -5.48 10.49 -1.05
C SER A 9 -4.33 10.82 -2.02
N ARG A 10 -4.26 12.06 -2.54
CA ARG A 10 -3.18 12.49 -3.46
C ARG A 10 -1.78 12.31 -2.87
N ARG A 11 -1.59 12.58 -1.58
CA ARG A 11 -0.27 12.44 -0.94
C ARG A 11 0.21 10.99 -0.94
N TRP A 12 -0.69 10.05 -0.70
CA TRP A 12 -0.35 8.62 -0.66
C TRP A 12 -0.08 8.04 -2.04
N TRP A 13 -0.80 8.52 -3.08
CA TRP A 13 -0.45 8.24 -4.47
C TRP A 13 0.99 8.65 -4.78
N ILE A 14 1.37 9.89 -4.44
CA ILE A 14 2.73 10.40 -4.68
C ILE A 14 3.77 9.55 -3.95
N TRP A 15 3.61 9.34 -2.64
CA TRP A 15 4.58 8.56 -1.86
C TRP A 15 4.68 7.11 -2.32
N GLY A 16 3.55 6.46 -2.62
CA GLY A 16 3.54 5.10 -3.16
C GLY A 16 4.25 5.00 -4.51
N SER A 17 4.03 5.95 -5.42
CA SER A 17 4.73 5.97 -6.71
C SER A 17 6.22 6.25 -6.56
N VAL A 18 6.62 7.20 -5.71
CA VAL A 18 8.04 7.51 -5.46
C VAL A 18 8.76 6.32 -4.84
N PHE A 19 8.20 5.70 -3.80
CA PHE A 19 8.81 4.53 -3.17
C PHE A 19 8.86 3.34 -4.12
N GLY A 20 7.84 3.15 -4.95
CA GLY A 20 7.83 2.10 -5.97
C GLY A 20 8.95 2.30 -6.99
N GLY A 21 9.05 3.49 -7.58
CA GLY A 21 10.10 3.83 -8.54
C GLY A 21 11.51 3.69 -7.96
N VAL A 22 11.75 4.26 -6.77
CA VAL A 22 13.05 4.12 -6.09
C VAL A 22 13.32 2.66 -5.73
N GLY A 23 12.32 1.89 -5.33
CA GLY A 23 12.48 0.47 -5.00
C GLY A 23 12.89 -0.37 -6.20
N VAL A 24 12.33 -0.09 -7.38
CA VAL A 24 12.74 -0.74 -8.64
C VAL A 24 14.19 -0.37 -8.99
N LEU A 25 14.56 0.91 -8.89
CA LEU A 25 15.93 1.36 -9.16
C LEU A 25 16.94 0.71 -8.23
N LEU A 26 16.66 0.68 -6.93
CA LEU A 26 17.55 0.06 -5.93
C LEU A 26 17.59 -1.46 -6.08
N GLY A 27 16.47 -2.11 -6.42
CA GLY A 27 16.45 -3.55 -6.74
C GLY A 27 17.32 -3.89 -7.96
N ALA A 28 17.20 -3.12 -9.04
CA ALA A 28 18.03 -3.29 -10.23
C ALA A 28 19.53 -3.05 -9.94
N PHE A 29 19.83 -2.02 -9.14
CA PHE A 29 21.19 -1.74 -8.67
C PHE A 29 21.76 -2.89 -7.83
N GLY A 30 20.97 -3.49 -6.94
CA GLY A 30 21.37 -4.68 -6.18
C GLY A 30 21.77 -5.85 -7.08
N ALA A 31 20.93 -6.16 -8.06
CA ALA A 31 21.14 -7.31 -8.95
C ALA A 31 22.36 -7.19 -9.87
N HIS A 32 22.68 -5.96 -10.32
CA HIS A 32 23.70 -5.71 -11.36
C HIS A 32 24.92 -4.95 -10.86
N GLY A 33 24.76 -3.93 -10.02
CA GLY A 33 25.83 -3.00 -9.64
C GLY A 33 26.47 -3.31 -8.29
N LEU A 34 25.72 -3.89 -7.35
CA LEU A 34 26.15 -3.98 -5.96
C LEU A 34 27.08 -5.16 -5.66
N LYS A 35 27.02 -6.23 -6.47
CA LYS A 35 27.83 -7.45 -6.30
C LYS A 35 29.34 -7.21 -6.30
N SER A 36 29.79 -6.16 -6.99
CA SER A 36 31.21 -5.78 -7.06
C SER A 36 31.63 -4.76 -6.00
N SER A 37 30.74 -4.38 -5.08
CA SER A 37 31.06 -3.47 -3.98
C SER A 37 32.06 -4.12 -3.01
N PRO A 38 33.11 -3.40 -2.55
CA PRO A 38 34.04 -3.92 -1.56
C PRO A 38 33.37 -4.46 -0.30
N THR A 39 32.29 -3.80 0.16
CA THR A 39 31.54 -4.24 1.34
C THR A 39 30.87 -5.59 1.14
N VAL A 40 30.27 -5.82 -0.05
CA VAL A 40 29.58 -7.08 -0.37
C VAL A 40 30.56 -8.21 -0.69
N ILE A 41 31.72 -7.89 -1.27
CA ILE A 41 32.79 -8.87 -1.46
C ILE A 41 33.31 -9.38 -0.10
N ALA A 42 33.40 -8.48 0.90
CA ALA A 42 33.83 -8.83 2.24
C ALA A 42 32.77 -9.61 3.05
N ASP A 43 31.48 -9.34 2.82
CA ASP A 43 30.35 -10.01 3.48
C ASP A 43 29.21 -10.25 2.47
N PRO A 44 29.19 -11.42 1.78
CA PRO A 44 28.20 -11.71 0.74
C PRO A 44 26.74 -11.69 1.22
N GLY A 45 26.49 -11.91 2.52
CA GLY A 45 25.15 -11.84 3.10
C GLY A 45 24.54 -10.43 3.08
N LEU A 46 25.35 -9.40 2.83
CA LEU A 46 24.87 -8.03 2.65
C LEU A 46 24.08 -7.83 1.35
N LEU A 47 24.28 -8.71 0.34
CA LEU A 47 23.46 -8.66 -0.86
C LEU A 47 22.00 -9.04 -0.56
N ASP A 48 21.78 -10.11 0.21
CA ASP A 48 20.44 -10.52 0.66
C ASP A 48 19.77 -9.45 1.53
N THR A 49 20.59 -8.74 2.32
CA THR A 49 20.14 -7.61 3.15
C THR A 49 19.64 -6.46 2.27
N TRP A 50 20.37 -6.12 1.20
CA TRP A 50 19.96 -5.12 0.23
C TRP A 50 18.66 -5.51 -0.49
N GLU A 51 18.58 -6.76 -0.96
CA GLU A 51 17.39 -7.28 -1.64
C GLU A 51 16.17 -7.28 -0.72
N THR A 52 16.37 -7.57 0.57
CA THR A 52 15.32 -7.48 1.59
C THR A 52 14.84 -6.03 1.76
N ALA A 53 15.76 -5.06 1.81
CA ALA A 53 15.40 -3.64 1.88
C ALA A 53 14.55 -3.20 0.68
N ALA A 54 14.95 -3.58 -0.54
CA ALA A 54 14.22 -3.29 -1.78
C ALA A 54 12.85 -3.95 -1.82
N ARG A 55 12.76 -5.23 -1.47
CA ARG A 55 11.49 -5.96 -1.40
C ARG A 55 10.52 -5.31 -0.42
N TYR A 56 10.97 -4.97 0.78
CA TYR A 56 10.11 -4.31 1.77
C TYR A 56 9.67 -2.92 1.32
N GLN A 57 10.53 -2.16 0.64
CA GLN A 57 10.16 -0.86 0.08
C GLN A 57 9.07 -0.99 -0.98
N LEU A 58 9.19 -1.96 -1.91
CA LEU A 58 8.20 -2.21 -2.96
C LEU A 58 6.86 -2.70 -2.39
N VAL A 59 6.89 -3.61 -1.42
CA VAL A 59 5.65 -4.08 -0.76
C VAL A 59 4.91 -2.93 -0.11
N HIS A 60 5.62 -2.04 0.58
CA HIS A 60 4.98 -0.91 1.29
C HIS A 60 4.67 0.28 0.39
N SER A 61 5.32 0.38 -0.78
CA SER A 61 4.89 1.31 -1.82
C SER A 61 3.52 0.92 -2.35
N LEU A 62 3.30 -0.38 -2.62
CA LEU A 62 1.97 -0.89 -3.00
C LEU A 62 0.95 -0.71 -1.87
N ALA A 63 1.35 -0.93 -0.61
CA ALA A 63 0.49 -0.67 0.54
C ALA A 63 0.05 0.82 0.62
N LEU A 64 0.95 1.76 0.31
CA LEU A 64 0.59 3.19 0.23
C LEU A 64 -0.40 3.49 -0.89
N LEU A 65 -0.27 2.85 -2.06
CA LEU A 65 -1.25 2.97 -3.13
C LEU A 65 -2.62 2.40 -2.69
N ALA A 66 -2.63 1.28 -1.97
CA ALA A 66 -3.86 0.74 -1.38
C ALA A 66 -4.49 1.70 -0.35
N VAL A 67 -3.70 2.35 0.50
CA VAL A 67 -4.17 3.41 1.41
C VAL A 67 -4.73 4.61 0.63
N ALA A 68 -4.14 4.94 -0.52
CA ALA A 68 -4.62 6.03 -1.38
C ALA A 68 -5.98 5.71 -2.01
N ALA A 69 -6.18 4.47 -2.43
CA ALA A 69 -7.41 3.95 -3.04
C ALA A 69 -8.52 3.66 -2.01
N HIS A 70 -8.17 3.45 -0.74
CA HIS A 70 -9.14 3.15 0.31
C HIS A 70 -10.12 4.32 0.52
N PRO A 71 -11.46 4.10 0.58
CA PRO A 71 -12.46 5.16 0.66
C PRO A 71 -12.27 6.14 1.83
N ARG A 72 -11.77 5.62 2.96
CA ARG A 72 -11.45 6.42 4.16
C ARG A 72 -10.04 7.01 4.18
N SER A 73 -9.17 6.57 3.29
CA SER A 73 -7.75 6.96 3.20
C SER A 73 -7.07 7.14 4.56
N PRO A 74 -6.88 6.04 5.34
CA PRO A 74 -6.48 6.12 6.74
C PRO A 74 -5.09 6.75 6.91
N ARG A 75 -5.06 8.03 7.30
CA ARG A 75 -3.84 8.84 7.39
C ARG A 75 -2.72 8.24 8.25
N TRP A 76 -3.08 7.55 9.33
CA TRP A 76 -2.12 6.97 10.25
C TRP A 76 -1.44 5.74 9.65
N SER A 77 -2.18 4.91 8.91
CA SER A 77 -1.58 3.80 8.16
C SER A 77 -0.57 4.31 7.13
N GLY A 78 -0.94 5.33 6.33
CA GLY A 78 -0.03 5.95 5.37
C GLY A 78 1.24 6.52 6.01
N ARG A 79 1.11 7.25 7.14
CA ARG A 79 2.28 7.77 7.88
C ARG A 79 3.19 6.66 8.41
N LEU A 80 2.60 5.61 8.96
CA LEU A 80 3.33 4.46 9.50
C LEU A 80 4.08 3.71 8.40
N PHE A 81 3.48 3.54 7.22
CA PHE A 81 4.19 2.97 6.07
C PHE A 81 5.32 3.88 5.58
N VAL A 82 5.10 5.20 5.46
CA VAL A 82 6.18 6.11 5.04
C VAL A 82 7.36 6.06 6.01
N LEU A 83 7.10 6.26 7.30
CA LEU A 83 8.14 6.26 8.33
C LEU A 83 8.80 4.88 8.46
N GLY A 84 7.99 3.83 8.50
CA GLY A 84 8.47 2.46 8.62
C GLY A 84 9.35 2.05 7.44
N THR A 85 8.98 2.40 6.20
CA THR A 85 9.80 2.12 5.01
C THR A 85 11.10 2.92 5.02
N CYS A 86 11.06 4.21 5.34
CA CYS A 86 12.28 5.02 5.44
C CYS A 86 13.24 4.47 6.50
N VAL A 87 12.74 4.09 7.67
CA VAL A 87 13.57 3.57 8.77
C VAL A 87 14.05 2.15 8.44
N PHE A 88 13.15 1.24 8.06
CA PHE A 88 13.47 -0.17 7.81
C PHE A 88 14.35 -0.35 6.56
N SER A 89 13.88 0.10 5.39
CA SER A 89 14.62 -0.11 4.14
C SER A 89 15.83 0.83 4.08
N GLY A 90 15.68 2.08 4.52
CA GLY A 90 16.77 3.04 4.53
C GLY A 90 17.94 2.62 5.42
N SER A 91 17.70 2.11 6.63
CA SER A 91 18.78 1.63 7.51
C SER A 91 19.53 0.46 6.88
N LEU A 92 18.83 -0.47 6.24
CA LEU A 92 19.45 -1.63 5.58
C LEU A 92 20.27 -1.23 4.36
N TYR A 93 19.77 -0.31 3.50
CA TYR A 93 20.60 0.20 2.40
C TYR A 93 21.85 0.90 2.91
N LEU A 94 21.72 1.75 3.93
CA LEU A 94 22.86 2.44 4.53
C LEU A 94 23.84 1.45 5.16
N LEU A 95 23.35 0.39 5.83
CA LEU A 95 24.19 -0.68 6.38
C LEU A 95 25.02 -1.33 5.28
N VAL A 96 24.43 -1.67 4.15
CA VAL A 96 25.14 -2.33 3.05
C VAL A 96 26.14 -1.40 2.36
N LEU A 97 25.79 -0.11 2.20
CA LEU A 97 26.69 0.87 1.58
C LEU A 97 27.87 1.27 2.48
N THR A 98 27.63 1.38 3.79
CA THR A 98 28.63 1.92 4.73
C THR A 98 29.32 0.86 5.58
N GLY A 99 28.78 -0.35 5.66
CA GLY A 99 29.24 -1.41 6.57
C GLY A 99 28.90 -1.18 8.05
N VAL A 100 28.20 -0.10 8.41
CA VAL A 100 27.90 0.25 9.81
C VAL A 100 26.80 -0.67 10.38
N ARG A 101 27.21 -1.71 11.11
CA ARG A 101 26.31 -2.77 11.60
C ARG A 101 25.26 -2.31 12.62
N TRP A 102 25.52 -1.23 13.37
CA TRP A 102 24.55 -0.72 14.36
C TRP A 102 23.25 -0.19 13.72
N LEU A 103 23.29 0.20 12.44
CA LEU A 103 22.08 0.55 11.68
C LEU A 103 21.07 -0.60 11.64
N GLY A 104 21.55 -1.85 11.71
CA GLY A 104 20.69 -3.04 11.79
C GLY A 104 19.86 -3.09 13.09
N ALA A 105 20.31 -2.47 14.17
CA ALA A 105 19.56 -2.39 15.42
C ALA A 105 18.40 -1.38 15.36
N ILE A 106 18.43 -0.44 14.40
CA ILE A 106 17.35 0.53 14.15
C ILE A 106 16.24 -0.10 13.31
N THR A 107 16.58 -1.05 12.44
CA THR A 107 15.65 -1.73 11.52
C THR A 107 14.38 -2.29 12.19
N PRO A 108 14.43 -2.95 13.36
CA PRO A 108 13.24 -3.45 14.05
C PRO A 108 12.22 -2.36 14.39
N LEU A 109 12.66 -1.12 14.69
CA LEU A 109 11.74 0.00 14.95
C LEU A 109 10.93 0.35 13.70
N GLY A 110 11.57 0.32 12.53
CA GLY A 110 10.89 0.46 11.25
C GLY A 110 9.90 -0.68 11.01
N GLY A 111 10.30 -1.92 11.28
CA GLY A 111 9.44 -3.10 11.15
C GLY A 111 8.18 -3.02 12.02
N LEU A 112 8.32 -2.57 13.28
CA LEU A 112 7.18 -2.35 14.18
C LEU A 112 6.22 -1.28 13.64
N ALA A 113 6.75 -0.18 13.07
CA ALA A 113 5.93 0.83 12.43
C ALA A 113 5.17 0.27 11.21
N LEU A 114 5.82 -0.57 10.40
CA LEU A 114 5.17 -1.24 9.27
C LEU A 114 4.03 -2.17 9.74
N CYS A 115 4.27 -3.00 10.76
CA CYS A 115 3.24 -3.85 11.38
C CYS A 115 2.05 -3.03 11.90
N ALA A 116 2.32 -1.93 12.61
CA ALA A 116 1.28 -1.02 13.08
C ALA A 116 0.51 -0.39 11.91
N GLY A 117 1.19 -0.03 10.81
CA GLY A 117 0.58 0.51 9.60
C GLY A 117 -0.45 -0.44 8.97
N TRP A 118 -0.11 -1.73 8.90
CA TRP A 118 -1.03 -2.79 8.46
C TRP A 118 -2.20 -2.98 9.42
N GLY A 119 -1.94 -2.98 10.74
CA GLY A 119 -2.99 -3.09 11.76
C GLY A 119 -4.00 -1.94 11.67
N VAL A 120 -3.54 -0.70 11.49
CA VAL A 120 -4.41 0.47 11.31
C VAL A 120 -5.23 0.36 10.01
N LEU A 121 -4.64 -0.14 8.92
CA LEU A 121 -5.36 -0.36 7.67
C LEU A 121 -6.46 -1.42 7.85
N ALA A 122 -6.16 -2.54 8.50
CA ALA A 122 -7.13 -3.59 8.79
C ALA A 122 -8.32 -3.08 9.62
N VAL A 123 -8.05 -2.33 10.70
CA VAL A 123 -9.09 -1.73 11.53
C VAL A 123 -9.96 -0.73 10.75
N ALA A 124 -9.35 0.06 9.86
CA ALA A 124 -10.09 1.00 9.02
C ALA A 124 -11.03 0.28 8.01
N SER A 125 -10.64 -0.91 7.57
CA SER A 125 -11.37 -1.75 6.61
C SER A 125 -12.50 -2.56 7.25
N TRP A 126 -12.33 -3.03 8.50
CA TRP A 126 -13.36 -3.82 9.20
C TRP A 126 -14.72 -3.12 9.36
N ARG A 127 -14.73 -1.78 9.25
CA ARG A 127 -15.96 -0.97 9.36
C ARG A 127 -16.53 -0.58 8.00
N MET A 128 -16.15 -1.24 6.91
CA MET A 128 -16.77 -1.01 5.59
C MET A 128 -18.05 -1.85 5.50
N PRO A 129 -19.23 -1.23 5.35
CA PRO A 129 -20.45 -1.97 5.03
C PRO A 129 -20.19 -2.78 3.76
N GLY A 130 -20.50 -4.08 3.78
CA GLY A 130 -20.37 -4.92 2.58
C GLY A 130 -21.10 -4.29 1.41
N ALA A 131 -20.48 -4.32 0.22
CA ALA A 131 -21.12 -3.85 -1.00
C ALA A 131 -22.47 -4.57 -1.12
N ARG A 132 -23.58 -3.82 -1.06
CA ARG A 132 -24.89 -4.40 -1.35
C ARG A 132 -24.86 -4.78 -2.83
N PRO A 133 -25.17 -6.03 -3.21
CA PRO A 133 -25.30 -6.37 -4.61
C PRO A 133 -26.39 -5.49 -5.23
N GLU A 134 -26.03 -4.74 -6.28
CA GLU A 134 -26.91 -3.87 -7.07
C GLU A 134 -27.89 -4.69 -7.94
N GLY A 135 -28.61 -5.62 -7.33
CA GLY A 135 -29.45 -6.59 -8.05
C GLY A 135 -30.95 -6.56 -7.73
N SER A 136 -31.41 -5.90 -6.66
CA SER A 136 -32.79 -6.09 -6.18
C SER A 136 -33.77 -4.94 -6.41
N ARG A 137 -33.37 -3.85 -7.08
CA ARG A 137 -34.28 -2.73 -7.38
C ARG A 137 -34.89 -2.74 -8.78
N GLY A 138 -34.37 -3.58 -9.70
CA GLY A 138 -34.86 -3.63 -11.08
C GLY A 138 -36.04 -4.58 -11.30
N SER A 139 -36.11 -5.69 -10.56
CA SER A 139 -37.15 -6.72 -10.79
C SER A 139 -38.52 -6.26 -10.32
N THR A 140 -38.62 -5.67 -9.12
CA THR A 140 -39.92 -5.31 -8.54
C THR A 140 -40.59 -4.11 -9.21
N ALA A 141 -39.83 -3.12 -9.70
CA ALA A 141 -40.42 -2.01 -10.44
C ALA A 141 -40.95 -2.47 -11.81
N ALA A 142 -40.18 -3.27 -12.54
CA ALA A 142 -40.61 -3.82 -13.82
C ALA A 142 -41.79 -4.81 -13.69
N GLU A 143 -41.86 -5.56 -12.58
CA GLU A 143 -42.93 -6.51 -12.31
C GLU A 143 -44.22 -5.80 -11.84
N LEU A 144 -44.11 -4.68 -11.12
CA LEU A 144 -45.25 -3.81 -10.79
C LEU A 144 -45.79 -3.09 -12.03
N ASP A 145 -44.90 -2.57 -12.88
CA ASP A 145 -45.30 -1.90 -14.14
C ASP A 145 -45.95 -2.90 -15.12
N ALA A 146 -45.48 -4.16 -15.16
CA ALA A 146 -46.07 -5.20 -16.00
C ALA A 146 -47.47 -5.62 -15.52
N VAL A 147 -47.72 -5.65 -14.21
CA VAL A 147 -49.03 -5.98 -13.63
C VAL A 147 -50.03 -4.83 -13.80
N GLU A 148 -49.57 -3.56 -13.76
CA GLU A 148 -50.45 -2.40 -14.02
C GLU A 148 -50.89 -2.30 -15.49
N ASP A 149 -50.08 -2.76 -16.44
CA ASP A 149 -50.42 -2.73 -17.87
C ASP A 149 -51.41 -3.83 -18.28
N GLU A 150 -51.36 -5.01 -17.64
CA GLU A 150 -52.31 -6.12 -17.88
C GLU A 150 -53.75 -5.80 -17.41
N GLY A 151 -53.91 -4.89 -16.45
CA GLY A 151 -55.20 -4.43 -15.96
C GLY A 151 -55.93 -3.44 -16.87
N ARG A 152 -55.28 -2.92 -17.92
CA ARG A 152 -55.84 -1.93 -18.86
C ARG A 152 -56.25 -2.59 -20.17
N SER A 153 -57.17 -3.55 -20.13
CA SER A 153 -57.87 -4.00 -21.34
C SER A 153 -59.04 -3.06 -21.67
N PRO A 154 -59.16 -2.55 -22.91
CA PRO A 154 -60.26 -1.67 -23.29
C PRO A 154 -61.56 -2.49 -23.44
N GLU A 155 -62.52 -2.27 -22.55
CA GLU A 155 -63.91 -2.69 -22.78
C GLU A 155 -64.44 -1.96 -24.01
N ALA A 156 -64.80 -2.71 -25.05
CA ALA A 156 -65.42 -2.25 -26.28
C ALA A 156 -66.90 -2.65 -26.30
#